data_AF-A0A4Q2YP49-F1
#
_entry.id   AF-A0A4Q2YP49-F1
#
_cell.length_a   1.000
_cell.length_b   1.000
_cell.length_c   1.000
_cell.angle_alpha   90.00
_cell.angle_beta   90.00
_cell.angle_gamma   90.00
#
_symmetry.space_group_name_H-M   'P 1'
#
loop_
_entity.id
_entity.type
_entity.pdbx_description
1 polymer ?
#
loop_
_entity_poly.entity_id
_entity_poly.type
_entity_poly.pdbx_seq_one_letter_code
_entity_poly.pdbx_strand_id
1 'polypeptide(L)'
;AKHQAKVYGQPLDSAPTMAVPHLDTRILDGKKTLLFGPFAAWTTKFLHKEGSYLDLPLSVKADNLSTLIKIGLSNLELVQYLVQQGTQSMADRMEVLHVFYPGARKEDWKLIDAGIRVQAIKKTDGEAGIVHYGTEVITNADHSISALLGASPGASVSVNIVMEVVKKCFPYLLERPEGRARMKEMIPTWDEDIKLPQNAARYREVSLRANQLLQLA
;
A
#
# COMPACT_ATOMS: atom_id res chain seq x y z
N ALA A 1 10.30 -24.93 14.98
CA ALA A 1 9.42 -23.79 14.68
C ALA A 1 8.02 -24.31 14.44
N LYS A 2 7.04 -24.01 15.32
CA LYS A 2 5.66 -24.52 15.20
C LYS A 2 4.83 -23.82 14.10
N HIS A 3 5.33 -22.72 13.54
CA HIS A 3 4.67 -21.95 12.49
C HIS A 3 5.64 -21.60 11.35
N GLN A 4 5.15 -21.62 10.11
CA GLN A 4 5.85 -21.15 8.91
C GLN A 4 5.24 -19.83 8.40
N ALA A 5 4.65 -19.03 9.29
CA ALA A 5 3.78 -17.93 8.93
C ALA A 5 4.48 -16.57 8.99
N LYS A 6 3.98 -15.65 8.15
CA LYS A 6 4.19 -14.21 8.27
C LYS A 6 3.31 -13.70 9.41
N VAL A 7 3.92 -13.05 10.40
CA VAL A 7 3.22 -12.56 11.59
C VAL A 7 3.17 -11.04 11.52
N TYR A 8 1.95 -10.50 11.55
CA TYR A 8 1.70 -9.07 11.66
C TYR A 8 1.49 -8.73 13.13
N GLY A 9 2.13 -7.66 13.59
CA GLY A 9 1.86 -7.11 14.91
C GLY A 9 0.72 -6.13 14.86
N GLN A 10 0.25 -5.76 16.04
CA GLN A 10 -0.58 -4.56 16.16
C GLN A 10 0.27 -3.32 15.81
N PRO A 11 -0.35 -2.28 15.24
CA PRO A 11 0.30 -0.98 15.13
C PRO A 11 0.79 -0.55 16.51
N LEU A 12 2.03 -0.07 16.61
CA LEU A 12 2.45 0.69 17.78
C LEU A 12 1.64 2.00 17.79
N ASP A 13 1.24 2.50 18.96
CA ASP A 13 0.48 3.76 19.07
C ASP A 13 1.18 4.94 18.39
N SER A 14 2.51 4.88 18.27
CA SER A 14 3.36 5.88 17.63
C SER A 14 3.55 5.68 16.11
N ALA A 15 3.12 4.57 15.53
CA ALA A 15 3.33 4.26 14.12
C ALA A 15 2.12 4.69 13.29
N PRO A 16 2.29 5.51 12.24
CA PRO A 16 1.22 5.75 11.28
C PRO A 16 0.79 4.41 10.67
N THR A 17 -0.50 4.28 10.36
CA THR A 17 -1.20 3.02 10.00
C THR A 17 -0.56 2.19 8.88
N MET A 18 0.41 2.75 8.14
CA MET A 18 1.10 2.12 7.01
C MET A 18 2.49 1.56 7.33
N ALA A 19 3.03 1.81 8.52
CA ALA A 19 4.42 1.50 8.88
C ALA A 19 4.53 0.45 10.00
N VAL A 20 3.55 -0.46 10.10
CA VAL A 20 3.54 -1.46 11.17
C VAL A 20 4.64 -2.50 10.93
N PRO A 21 5.58 -2.69 11.89
CA PRO A 21 6.58 -3.74 11.80
C PRO A 21 5.91 -5.12 11.72
N HIS A 22 6.47 -6.00 10.92
CA HIS A 22 6.03 -7.37 10.77
C HIS A 22 7.22 -8.32 10.65
N LEU A 23 6.98 -9.55 11.04
CA LEU A 23 7.95 -10.63 11.00
C LEU A 23 7.63 -11.54 9.81
N ASP A 24 8.52 -11.61 8.84
CA ASP A 24 8.30 -12.33 7.59
C ASP A 24 9.34 -13.41 7.37
N THR A 25 8.89 -14.62 7.05
CA THR A 25 9.77 -15.73 6.68
C THR A 25 9.97 -15.73 5.18
N ARG A 26 11.23 -15.67 4.72
CA ARG A 26 11.60 -15.71 3.31
C ARG A 26 12.57 -16.84 3.02
N ILE A 27 12.57 -17.31 1.78
CA ILE A 27 13.59 -18.20 1.25
C ILE A 27 14.46 -17.35 0.32
N LEU A 28 15.70 -17.09 0.73
CA LEU A 28 16.69 -16.33 -0.04
C LEU A 28 17.85 -17.26 -0.33
N ASP A 29 18.17 -17.46 -1.62
CA ASP A 29 19.25 -18.36 -2.07
C ASP A 29 19.15 -19.77 -1.46
N GLY A 30 17.92 -20.32 -1.41
CA GLY A 30 17.63 -21.62 -0.81
C GLY A 30 17.70 -21.68 0.72
N LYS A 31 18.06 -20.58 1.39
CA LYS A 31 18.13 -20.48 2.85
C LYS A 31 16.89 -19.81 3.42
N LYS A 32 16.35 -20.41 4.47
CA LYS A 32 15.25 -19.83 5.24
C LYS A 32 15.80 -18.68 6.09
N THR A 33 15.28 -17.47 5.85
CA THR A 33 15.66 -16.22 6.51
C THR A 33 14.44 -15.60 7.15
N LEU A 34 14.65 -14.92 8.29
CA LEU A 34 13.63 -14.15 8.97
C LEU A 34 13.92 -12.67 8.79
N LEU A 35 12.92 -11.90 8.38
CA LEU A 35 13.01 -10.46 8.19
C LEU A 35 12.07 -9.76 9.17
N PHE A 36 12.53 -8.64 9.73
CA PHE A 36 11.74 -7.80 10.62
C PHE A 36 11.84 -6.33 10.19
N GLY A 37 10.71 -5.64 10.18
CA GLY A 37 10.60 -4.26 9.75
C GLY A 37 9.26 -4.01 9.04
N PRO A 38 9.14 -2.96 8.22
CA PRO A 38 10.19 -2.04 7.80
C PRO A 38 10.55 -1.01 8.89
N PHE A 39 11.79 -0.55 8.88
CA PHE A 39 12.22 0.67 9.57
C PHE A 39 12.48 1.73 8.51
N ALA A 40 11.92 2.93 8.67
CA ALA A 40 12.13 3.98 7.68
C ALA A 40 13.58 4.47 7.72
N ALA A 41 14.12 4.75 6.53
CA ALA A 41 15.44 5.33 6.33
C ALA A 41 15.32 6.52 5.36
N TRP A 42 16.34 7.37 5.33
CA TRP A 42 16.35 8.57 4.49
C TRP A 42 17.31 8.43 3.30
N THR A 43 16.85 8.83 2.12
CA THR A 43 17.67 8.94 0.91
C THR A 43 17.09 9.98 -0.03
N THR A 44 17.94 10.65 -0.81
CA THR A 44 17.53 11.57 -1.89
C THR A 44 17.49 10.88 -3.25
N LYS A 45 17.90 9.60 -3.34
CA LYS A 45 17.80 8.77 -4.54
C LYS A 45 16.38 8.27 -4.76
N PHE A 46 15.92 8.24 -6.00
CA PHE A 46 14.63 7.62 -6.35
C PHE A 46 14.78 6.14 -6.72
N LEU A 47 15.97 5.72 -7.19
CA LEU A 47 16.29 4.34 -7.49
C LEU A 47 17.48 3.86 -6.64
N HIS A 48 17.38 2.64 -6.10
CA HIS A 48 18.39 2.14 -5.15
C HIS A 48 19.77 1.93 -5.81
N LYS A 49 19.79 1.36 -7.02
CA LYS A 49 21.03 1.06 -7.76
C LYS A 49 21.45 2.21 -8.68
N GLU A 50 20.57 2.58 -9.61
CA GLU A 50 20.88 3.55 -10.68
C GLU A 50 20.47 5.01 -10.35
N GLY A 51 19.99 5.28 -9.14
CA GLY A 51 19.52 6.62 -8.75
C GLY A 51 20.66 7.55 -8.33
N SER A 52 20.41 8.85 -8.44
CA SER A 52 21.35 9.92 -8.08
C SER A 52 20.94 10.61 -6.78
N TYR A 53 21.91 11.05 -5.98
CA TYR A 53 21.63 11.88 -4.82
C TYR A 53 21.03 13.25 -5.19
N LEU A 54 21.09 13.60 -6.48
CA LEU A 54 20.45 14.79 -7.05
C LEU A 54 19.01 14.56 -7.48
N ASP A 55 18.47 13.32 -7.43
CA ASP A 55 17.11 13.02 -7.89
C ASP A 55 16.07 13.91 -7.18
N LEU A 56 16.09 13.95 -5.84
CA LEU A 56 15.18 14.80 -5.07
C LEU A 56 15.41 16.30 -5.34
N PRO A 57 16.63 16.88 -5.20
CA PRO A 57 16.86 18.30 -5.51
C PRO A 57 16.43 18.72 -6.91
N LEU A 58 16.70 17.91 -7.93
CA LEU A 58 16.33 18.21 -9.33
C LEU A 58 14.84 18.01 -9.61
N SER A 59 14.13 17.26 -8.78
CA SER A 59 12.67 17.11 -8.86
C SER A 59 11.91 18.34 -8.34
N VAL A 60 12.54 19.16 -7.50
CA VAL A 60 11.94 20.37 -6.95
C VAL A 60 11.94 21.47 -8.00
N LYS A 61 10.74 21.94 -8.34
CA LYS A 61 10.49 22.97 -9.35
C LYS A 61 9.62 24.07 -8.74
N ALA A 62 9.68 25.27 -9.32
CA ALA A 62 8.91 26.42 -8.82
C ALA A 62 7.40 26.13 -8.75
N ASP A 63 6.87 25.33 -9.67
CA ASP A 63 5.46 24.96 -9.76
C ASP A 63 5.02 23.90 -8.74
N ASN A 64 5.95 23.12 -8.16
CA ASN A 64 5.66 22.07 -7.17
C ASN A 64 6.15 22.38 -5.75
N LEU A 65 7.05 23.36 -5.59
CA LEU A 65 7.65 23.72 -4.30
C LEU A 65 6.61 24.09 -3.24
N SER A 66 5.62 24.90 -3.59
CA SER A 66 4.55 25.31 -2.67
C SER A 66 3.72 24.12 -2.19
N THR A 67 3.55 23.10 -3.02
CA THR A 67 2.85 21.86 -2.67
C THR A 67 3.68 20.98 -1.75
N LEU A 68 4.98 20.83 -2.02
CA LEU A 68 5.90 20.09 -1.16
C LEU A 68 5.94 20.66 0.27
N ILE A 69 6.06 21.98 0.39
CA ILE A 69 6.08 22.66 1.71
C ILE A 69 4.76 22.46 2.45
N LYS A 70 3.63 22.72 1.78
CA LYS A 70 2.30 22.55 2.38
C LYS A 70 2.11 21.13 2.90
N ILE A 71 2.53 20.12 2.15
CA ILE A 71 2.41 18.72 2.55
C ILE A 71 3.26 18.39 3.75
N GLY A 72 4.52 18.87 3.78
CA GLY A 72 5.39 18.70 4.94
C GLY A 72 4.74 19.26 6.21
N LEU A 73 4.12 20.45 6.11
CA LEU A 73 3.45 21.11 7.23
C LEU A 73 2.10 20.46 7.60
N SER A 74 1.36 19.93 6.64
CA SER A 74 0.09 19.23 6.89
C SER A 74 0.28 17.81 7.42
N ASN A 75 1.50 17.25 7.35
CA ASN A 75 1.79 15.88 7.76
C ASN A 75 2.96 15.83 8.76
N LEU A 76 3.03 16.78 9.68
CA LEU A 76 4.14 16.89 10.64
C LEU A 76 4.35 15.63 11.48
N GLU A 77 3.29 14.95 11.90
CA GLU A 77 3.38 13.69 12.65
C GLU A 77 4.11 12.61 11.85
N LEU A 78 3.80 12.48 10.56
CA LEU A 78 4.49 11.55 9.67
C LEU A 78 5.94 11.95 9.47
N VAL A 79 6.21 13.23 9.23
CA VAL A 79 7.59 13.74 9.05
C VAL A 79 8.41 13.44 10.31
N GLN A 80 7.87 13.74 11.49
CA GLN A 80 8.49 13.45 12.78
C GLN A 80 8.75 11.96 12.95
N TYR A 81 7.76 11.11 12.66
CA TYR A 81 7.92 9.66 12.70
C TYR A 81 9.04 9.17 11.78
N LEU A 82 9.07 9.63 10.52
CA LEU A 82 10.10 9.23 9.55
C LEU A 82 11.51 9.66 9.98
N VAL A 83 11.65 10.87 10.53
CA VAL A 83 12.92 11.36 11.08
C VAL A 83 13.34 10.49 12.27
N GLN A 84 12.43 10.21 13.20
CA GLN A 84 12.71 9.36 14.36
C GLN A 84 13.16 7.96 13.94
N GLN A 85 12.47 7.34 12.98
CA GLN A 85 12.84 6.03 12.43
C GLN A 85 14.22 6.06 11.76
N GLY A 86 14.51 7.12 10.99
CA GLY A 86 15.80 7.30 10.32
C GLY A 86 16.98 7.46 11.28
N THR A 87 16.74 7.97 12.49
CA THR A 87 17.78 8.13 13.52
C THR A 87 17.87 6.98 14.53
N GLN A 88 17.04 5.94 14.39
CA GLN A 88 17.10 4.79 15.30
C GLN A 88 18.44 4.08 15.22
N SER A 89 18.91 3.58 16.36
CA SER A 89 20.06 2.68 16.50
C SER A 89 19.65 1.22 16.32
N MET A 90 20.62 0.31 16.24
CA MET A 90 20.32 -1.14 16.24
C MET A 90 19.67 -1.59 17.56
N ALA A 91 19.98 -0.93 18.68
CA ALA A 91 19.37 -1.25 19.98
C ALA A 91 17.86 -0.94 19.97
N ASP A 92 17.48 0.24 19.48
CA ASP A 92 16.06 0.65 19.37
C ASP A 92 15.27 -0.31 18.47
N ARG A 93 15.87 -0.76 17.37
CA ARG A 93 15.24 -1.75 16.46
C ARG A 93 15.06 -3.10 17.12
N MET A 94 16.02 -3.54 17.93
CA MET A 94 15.93 -4.80 18.68
C MET A 94 14.85 -4.73 19.76
N GLU A 95 14.69 -3.59 20.43
CA GLU A 95 13.62 -3.40 21.43
C GLU A 95 12.24 -3.58 20.81
N VAL A 96 12.00 -3.01 19.63
CA VAL A 96 10.76 -3.22 18.87
C VAL A 96 10.61 -4.67 18.45
N LEU A 97 11.68 -5.34 18.03
CA LEU A 97 11.64 -6.77 17.71
C LEU A 97 11.31 -7.64 18.92
N HIS A 98 11.78 -7.29 20.11
CA HIS A 98 11.52 -8.05 21.33
C HIS A 98 10.04 -8.06 21.73
N VAL A 99 9.26 -7.06 21.32
CA VAL A 99 7.79 -7.06 21.47
C VAL A 99 7.15 -8.23 20.69
N PHE A 100 7.73 -8.60 19.54
CA PHE A 100 7.24 -9.67 18.66
C PHE A 100 7.89 -11.01 18.95
N TYR A 101 9.19 -10.98 19.27
CA TYR A 101 10.00 -12.15 19.53
C TYR A 101 11.00 -11.88 20.67
N PRO A 102 10.59 -12.07 21.94
CA PRO A 102 11.41 -11.80 23.11
C PRO A 102 12.74 -12.56 23.15
N GLY A 103 12.83 -13.72 22.46
CA GLY A 103 14.04 -14.53 22.37
C GLY A 103 15.06 -14.09 21.32
N ALA A 104 14.83 -12.96 20.64
CA ALA A 104 15.76 -12.46 19.63
C ALA A 104 17.12 -12.08 20.25
N ARG A 105 18.22 -12.61 19.72
CA ARG A 105 19.58 -12.23 20.13
C ARG A 105 20.21 -11.34 19.08
N LYS A 106 20.80 -10.22 19.47
CA LYS A 106 21.29 -9.18 18.55
C LYS A 106 22.26 -9.71 17.50
N GLU A 107 23.12 -10.66 17.88
CA GLU A 107 24.12 -11.32 17.03
C GLU A 107 23.51 -12.13 15.87
N ASP A 108 22.25 -12.55 15.99
CA ASP A 108 21.54 -13.28 14.93
C ASP A 108 20.93 -12.33 13.88
N TRP A 109 20.96 -11.01 14.12
CA TRP A 109 20.33 -10.00 13.28
C TRP A 109 21.34 -9.04 12.67
N LYS A 110 21.13 -8.75 11.38
CA LYS A 110 21.89 -7.74 10.63
C LYS A 110 20.94 -6.76 9.98
N LEU A 111 21.33 -5.50 9.97
CA LEU A 111 20.63 -4.48 9.19
C LEU A 111 20.88 -4.74 7.71
N ILE A 112 19.82 -4.67 6.90
CA ILE A 112 19.89 -4.74 5.45
C ILE A 112 19.14 -3.55 4.87
N ASP A 113 19.68 -2.98 3.80
CA ASP A 113 18.98 -1.94 3.07
C ASP A 113 17.81 -2.55 2.31
N ALA A 114 16.62 -2.01 2.56
CA ALA A 114 15.41 -2.38 1.86
C ALA A 114 15.22 -1.54 0.58
N GLY A 115 14.16 -1.83 -0.17
CA GLY A 115 13.78 -1.05 -1.34
C GLY A 115 13.41 0.41 -1.00
N ILE A 116 13.56 1.29 -1.99
CA ILE A 116 13.12 2.68 -1.89
C ILE A 116 11.64 2.74 -2.29
N ARG A 117 10.84 3.44 -1.48
CA ARG A 117 9.44 3.74 -1.80
C ARG A 117 9.29 5.24 -2.01
N VAL A 118 9.02 5.64 -3.25
CA VAL A 118 8.66 7.01 -3.59
C VAL A 118 7.15 7.14 -3.50
N GLN A 119 6.65 8.13 -2.76
CA GLN A 119 5.22 8.37 -2.61
C GLN A 119 4.77 9.53 -3.50
N ALA A 120 3.67 9.32 -4.24
CA ALA A 120 3.10 10.35 -5.10
C ALA A 120 2.36 11.41 -4.27
N ILE A 121 2.51 12.66 -4.69
CA ILE A 121 1.86 13.84 -4.15
C ILE A 121 0.92 14.39 -5.20
N LYS A 122 -0.36 14.58 -4.86
CA LYS A 122 -1.36 15.15 -5.76
C LYS A 122 -1.82 16.50 -5.23
N LYS A 123 -2.09 17.40 -6.17
CA LYS A 123 -2.85 18.62 -5.92
C LYS A 123 -4.32 18.26 -6.14
N THR A 124 -5.15 18.38 -5.12
CA THR A 124 -6.61 18.33 -5.25
C THR A 124 -7.11 19.76 -5.19
N ASP A 125 -8.05 20.13 -6.06
CA ASP A 125 -8.61 21.48 -6.06
C ASP A 125 -9.28 21.77 -4.71
N GLY A 126 -8.74 22.76 -3.98
CA GLY A 126 -9.27 23.22 -2.70
C GLY A 126 -8.69 22.57 -1.43
N GLU A 127 -7.93 21.47 -1.52
CA GLU A 127 -7.32 20.82 -0.35
C GLU A 127 -5.78 20.90 -0.37
N ALA A 128 -5.18 21.06 0.82
CA ALA A 128 -3.74 20.92 0.98
C ALA A 128 -3.35 19.53 0.50
N GLY A 129 -2.46 19.44 -0.49
CA GLY A 129 -2.18 18.21 -1.23
C GLY A 129 -2.13 16.97 -0.34
N ILE A 130 -2.84 15.93 -0.72
CA ILE A 130 -2.90 14.71 0.08
C ILE A 130 -1.71 13.83 -0.31
N VAL A 131 -1.07 13.23 0.69
CA VAL A 131 -0.13 12.13 0.41
C VAL A 131 -0.97 10.95 -0.05
N HIS A 132 -0.85 10.59 -1.34
CA HIS A 132 -1.70 9.55 -1.91
C HIS A 132 -1.17 8.17 -1.53
N TYR A 133 -1.82 7.49 -0.60
CA TYR A 133 -1.38 6.18 -0.12
C TYR A 133 -1.96 4.97 -0.88
N GLY A 134 -2.98 5.20 -1.72
CA GLY A 134 -3.68 4.14 -2.48
C GLY A 134 -3.02 3.80 -3.82
N THR A 135 -3.53 2.74 -4.47
CA THR A 135 -3.27 2.42 -5.88
C THR A 135 -4.29 3.17 -6.74
N GLU A 136 -3.84 3.88 -7.77
CA GLU A 136 -4.67 4.63 -8.70
C GLU A 136 -4.49 4.09 -10.12
N VAL A 137 -5.58 3.99 -10.87
CA VAL A 137 -5.57 3.71 -12.31
C VAL A 137 -5.42 5.02 -13.06
N ILE A 138 -4.25 5.22 -13.66
CA ILE A 138 -3.94 6.34 -14.55
C ILE A 138 -4.04 5.85 -15.99
N THR A 139 -4.54 6.70 -16.87
CA THR A 139 -4.65 6.43 -18.31
C THR A 139 -4.30 7.69 -19.07
N ASN A 140 -3.77 7.55 -20.27
CA ASN A 140 -3.65 8.67 -21.21
C ASN A 140 -5.03 9.06 -21.78
N ALA A 141 -5.09 10.22 -22.44
CA ALA A 141 -6.33 10.84 -22.91
C ALA A 141 -7.09 10.01 -23.95
N ASP A 142 -6.39 9.18 -24.73
CA ASP A 142 -6.99 8.30 -25.74
C ASP A 142 -7.18 6.85 -25.25
N HIS A 143 -6.89 6.59 -23.97
CA HIS A 143 -7.00 5.27 -23.33
C HIS A 143 -6.17 4.14 -23.95
N SER A 144 -5.16 4.47 -24.75
CA SER A 144 -4.26 3.46 -25.33
C SER A 144 -3.24 2.90 -24.34
N ILE A 145 -2.97 3.59 -23.23
CA ILE A 145 -2.06 3.14 -22.17
C ILE A 145 -2.70 3.39 -20.80
N SER A 146 -2.70 2.35 -19.96
CA SER A 146 -3.05 2.45 -18.54
C SER A 146 -1.91 1.97 -17.65
N ALA A 147 -1.69 2.66 -16.54
CA ALA A 147 -0.71 2.33 -15.52
C ALA A 147 -1.35 2.36 -14.13
N LEU A 148 -0.87 1.48 -13.25
CA LEU A 148 -1.20 1.49 -11.83
C LEU A 148 -0.12 2.27 -11.09
N LEU A 149 -0.49 3.39 -10.48
CA LEU A 149 0.42 4.20 -9.66
C LEU A 149 0.03 4.06 -8.18
N GLY A 150 0.95 3.65 -7.32
CA GLY A 150 0.73 3.64 -5.88
C GLY A 150 1.27 2.40 -5.17
N ALA A 151 0.76 2.15 -3.97
CA ALA A 151 1.14 0.97 -3.18
C ALA A 151 0.81 -0.31 -3.95
N SER A 152 1.65 -1.34 -3.82
CA SER A 152 1.42 -2.65 -4.46
C SER A 152 0.02 -3.16 -4.10
N PRO A 153 -0.87 -3.34 -5.08
CA PRO A 153 -2.23 -3.77 -4.79
C PRO A 153 -2.21 -5.22 -4.33
N GLY A 154 -2.58 -5.45 -3.07
CA GLY A 154 -2.84 -6.79 -2.57
C GLY A 154 -4.06 -7.41 -3.23
N ALA A 155 -4.28 -8.71 -3.00
CA ALA A 155 -5.46 -9.42 -3.49
C ALA A 155 -6.78 -8.72 -3.10
N SER A 156 -6.82 -8.06 -1.93
CA SER A 156 -7.99 -7.36 -1.40
C SER A 156 -8.45 -6.17 -2.25
N VAL A 157 -7.57 -5.53 -3.02
CA VAL A 157 -7.91 -4.34 -3.84
C VAL A 157 -7.89 -4.62 -5.33
N SER A 158 -7.37 -5.78 -5.75
CA SER A 158 -7.15 -6.13 -7.16
C SER A 158 -8.44 -6.12 -7.98
N VAL A 159 -9.55 -6.64 -7.43
CA VAL A 159 -10.85 -6.67 -8.13
C VAL A 159 -11.36 -5.26 -8.38
N ASN A 160 -11.25 -4.36 -7.39
CA ASN A 160 -11.69 -2.97 -7.51
C ASN A 160 -10.90 -2.24 -8.60
N ILE A 161 -9.58 -2.42 -8.62
CA ILE A 161 -8.68 -1.83 -9.61
C ILE A 161 -9.00 -2.32 -11.01
N VAL A 162 -9.18 -3.63 -11.21
CA VAL A 162 -9.53 -4.17 -12.54
C VAL A 162 -10.89 -3.64 -13.00
N MET A 163 -11.87 -3.55 -12.10
CA MET A 163 -13.15 -2.91 -12.44
C MET A 163 -12.99 -1.45 -12.87
N GLU A 164 -12.12 -0.70 -12.20
CA GLU A 164 -11.82 0.69 -12.56
C GLU A 164 -11.14 0.79 -13.94
N VAL A 165 -10.19 -0.11 -14.25
CA VAL A 165 -9.56 -0.21 -15.58
C VAL A 165 -10.61 -0.49 -16.65
N VAL A 166 -11.51 -1.46 -16.44
CA VAL A 166 -12.58 -1.78 -17.40
C VAL A 166 -13.48 -0.57 -17.63
N LYS A 167 -13.89 0.12 -16.55
CA LYS A 167 -14.75 1.31 -16.64
C LYS A 167 -14.08 2.46 -17.39
N LYS A 168 -12.79 2.73 -17.12
CA LYS A 168 -12.06 3.86 -17.70
C LYS A 168 -11.58 3.58 -19.12
N CYS A 169 -11.01 2.41 -19.38
CA CYS A 169 -10.29 2.12 -20.62
C CYS A 169 -11.14 1.35 -21.63
N PHE A 170 -12.19 0.65 -21.18
CA PHE A 170 -13.05 -0.16 -22.03
C PHE A 170 -14.55 0.12 -21.81
N PRO A 171 -14.99 1.40 -21.76
CA PRO A 171 -16.39 1.74 -21.47
C PRO A 171 -17.36 1.11 -22.47
N TYR A 172 -16.95 0.99 -23.75
CA TYR A 172 -17.73 0.35 -24.81
C TYR A 172 -18.11 -1.11 -24.54
N LEU A 173 -17.37 -1.82 -23.68
CA LEU A 173 -17.75 -3.18 -23.26
C LEU A 173 -18.95 -3.13 -22.30
N LEU A 174 -19.02 -2.13 -21.43
CA LEU A 174 -20.08 -1.96 -20.42
C LEU A 174 -21.34 -1.29 -20.96
N GLU A 175 -21.23 -0.61 -22.10
CA GLU A 175 -22.37 -0.07 -22.86
C GLU A 175 -23.18 -1.18 -23.54
N ARG A 176 -22.55 -2.32 -23.83
CA ARG A 176 -23.18 -3.47 -24.47
C ARG A 176 -23.90 -4.38 -23.46
N PRO A 177 -25.10 -4.91 -23.79
CA PRO A 177 -25.81 -5.86 -22.93
C PRO A 177 -24.97 -7.07 -22.54
N GLU A 178 -24.17 -7.60 -23.46
CA GLU A 178 -23.33 -8.78 -23.25
C GLU A 178 -22.26 -8.52 -22.18
N GLY A 179 -21.63 -7.34 -22.19
CA GLY A 179 -20.63 -6.99 -21.20
C GLY A 179 -21.23 -6.74 -19.82
N ARG A 180 -22.41 -6.12 -19.74
CA ARG A 180 -23.15 -6.01 -18.47
C ARG A 180 -23.53 -7.38 -17.92
N ALA A 181 -24.03 -8.28 -18.76
CA ALA A 181 -24.36 -9.64 -18.36
C ALA A 181 -23.11 -10.37 -17.84
N ARG A 182 -21.98 -10.24 -18.54
CA ARG A 182 -20.70 -10.85 -18.11
C ARG A 182 -20.19 -10.30 -16.78
N MET A 183 -20.32 -8.98 -16.55
CA MET A 183 -19.97 -8.39 -15.25
C MET A 183 -20.84 -8.92 -14.12
N LYS A 184 -22.15 -9.06 -14.33
CA LYS A 184 -23.07 -9.63 -13.32
C LYS A 184 -22.84 -11.11 -13.06
N GLU A 185 -22.39 -11.86 -14.05
CA GLU A 185 -22.00 -13.27 -13.88
C GLU A 185 -20.81 -13.40 -12.93
N MET A 186 -19.80 -12.53 -13.09
CA MET A 186 -18.59 -12.53 -12.25
C MET A 186 -18.83 -11.88 -10.88
N ILE A 187 -19.57 -10.77 -10.84
CA ILE A 187 -19.82 -9.95 -9.66
C ILE A 187 -21.32 -9.63 -9.62
N PRO A 188 -22.14 -10.45 -8.93
CA PRO A 188 -23.60 -10.33 -8.94
C PRO A 188 -24.15 -8.96 -8.52
N THR A 189 -23.41 -8.21 -7.71
CA THR A 189 -23.78 -6.90 -7.19
C THR A 189 -23.07 -5.74 -7.90
N TRP A 190 -22.52 -5.96 -9.10
CA TRP A 190 -21.66 -4.98 -9.79
C TRP A 190 -22.32 -3.60 -10.01
N ASP A 191 -23.61 -3.56 -10.32
CA ASP A 191 -24.41 -2.33 -10.52
C ASP A 191 -25.36 -2.04 -9.36
N GLU A 192 -25.15 -2.66 -8.20
CA GLU A 192 -25.94 -2.46 -6.99
C GLU A 192 -25.10 -1.70 -5.94
N ASP A 193 -25.62 -0.62 -5.36
CA ASP A 193 -24.95 0.02 -4.22
C ASP A 193 -25.31 -0.72 -2.91
N ILE A 194 -24.52 -1.74 -2.59
CA ILE A 194 -24.68 -2.57 -1.39
C ILE A 194 -24.42 -1.82 -0.06
N LYS A 195 -23.94 -0.57 -0.10
CA LYS A 195 -23.73 0.24 1.11
C LYS A 195 -25.01 0.91 1.60
N LEU A 196 -26.04 0.99 0.75
CA LEU A 196 -27.30 1.62 1.11
C LEU A 196 -28.09 0.76 2.11
N PRO A 197 -28.69 1.34 3.17
CA PRO A 197 -29.43 0.58 4.18
C PRO A 197 -30.53 -0.34 3.61
N GLN A 198 -31.23 0.10 2.56
CA GLN A 198 -32.27 -0.71 1.89
C GLN A 198 -31.73 -2.00 1.26
N ASN A 199 -30.44 -2.07 0.94
CA ASN A 199 -29.79 -3.22 0.33
C ASN A 199 -29.14 -4.14 1.37
N ALA A 200 -29.36 -3.93 2.67
CA ALA A 200 -28.73 -4.73 3.73
C ALA A 200 -29.07 -6.23 3.63
N ALA A 201 -30.30 -6.59 3.24
CA ALA A 201 -30.67 -7.98 3.03
C ALA A 201 -29.88 -8.62 1.88
N ARG A 202 -29.73 -7.87 0.78
CA ARG A 202 -28.96 -8.27 -0.40
C ARG A 202 -27.48 -8.45 -0.08
N TYR A 203 -26.88 -7.53 0.68
CA TYR A 203 -25.50 -7.65 1.17
C TYR A 203 -25.29 -8.93 2.00
N ARG A 204 -26.24 -9.24 2.90
CA ARG A 204 -26.17 -10.46 3.73
C ARG A 204 -26.22 -11.74 2.89
N GLU A 205 -27.12 -11.79 1.91
CA GLU A 205 -27.25 -12.92 0.98
C GLU A 205 -25.93 -13.21 0.25
N VAL A 206 -25.33 -12.20 -0.38
CA VAL A 206 -24.10 -12.37 -1.16
C VAL A 206 -22.89 -12.67 -0.27
N SER A 207 -22.83 -12.07 0.93
CA SER A 207 -21.75 -12.33 1.90
C SER A 207 -21.80 -13.76 2.42
N LEU A 208 -23.00 -14.28 2.74
CA LEU A 208 -23.19 -15.67 3.16
C LEU A 208 -22.77 -16.64 2.06
N ARG A 209 -23.18 -16.38 0.81
CA ARG A 209 -22.78 -17.19 -0.34
C ARG A 209 -21.26 -17.19 -0.53
N ALA A 210 -20.61 -16.03 -0.42
CA ALA A 210 -19.15 -15.93 -0.50
C ALA A 210 -18.46 -16.74 0.61
N ASN A 211 -18.94 -16.64 1.85
CA ASN A 211 -18.40 -17.42 2.97
C ASN A 211 -18.54 -18.93 2.75
N GLN A 212 -19.66 -19.39 2.22
CA GLN A 212 -19.88 -20.80 1.90
C GLN A 212 -18.92 -21.29 0.80
N LEU A 213 -18.76 -20.53 -0.29
CA LEU A 213 -17.84 -20.86 -1.37
C LEU A 213 -16.37 -20.90 -0.91
N LEU A 214 -16.00 -20.01 0.00
CA LEU A 214 -14.66 -19.91 0.57
C LEU A 214 -14.45 -20.82 1.78
N GLN A 215 -15.46 -21.57 2.22
CA GLN A 215 -15.41 -22.46 3.39
C GLN A 215 -14.99 -21.73 4.67
N LEU A 216 -15.50 -20.51 4.87
CA LEU A 216 -15.24 -19.65 6.03
C LEU A 216 -16.32 -19.74 7.11
N ALA A 217 -17.35 -20.57 6.90
CA ALA A 217 -18.50 -20.75 7.77
C ALA A 217 -18.49 -22.14 8.42
#